data_AF-A0A166I9B3-F1
#
_entry.id   AF-A0A166I9B3-F1
#
_cell.length_a   1.000
_cell.length_b   1.000
_cell.length_c   1.000
_cell.angle_alpha   90.00
_cell.angle_beta   90.00
_cell.angle_gamma   90.00
#
_symmetry.space_group_name_H-M   'P 1'
#
loop_
_entity.id
_entity.type
_entity.pdbx_description
1 polymer ?
#
loop_
_entity_poly.entity_id
_entity_poly.type
_entity_poly.pdbx_seq_one_letter_code
_entity_poly.pdbx_strand_id
1 'polypeptide(L)'
;MTSTSAKQPMGRRALFQSALGAGIAGVLAVASAPPAFAAVNYYGLTTDEWKSLQRLFRDNGISPGAIDGVPGTNTWKAMQRFLILRGQNPGVVDGQPGPNTWRAIQRFLTQFPWYSVGPVDGIPGPQTRAALKQWANLAA
;
A
#
# COMPACT_ATOMS: atom_id res chain seq x y z
N MET A 1 -37.69 20.15 -17.98
CA MET A 1 -38.66 20.32 -16.88
C MET A 1 -39.66 19.17 -16.98
N THR A 2 -39.95 18.35 -15.97
CA THR A 2 -39.26 18.08 -14.68
C THR A 2 -39.82 16.76 -14.12
N SER A 3 -38.99 15.88 -13.56
CA SER A 3 -39.44 14.60 -12.97
C SER A 3 -40.22 14.81 -11.66
N THR A 4 -41.20 13.94 -11.34
CA THR A 4 -41.65 13.66 -9.95
C THR A 4 -42.65 12.49 -9.86
N SER A 5 -42.60 11.78 -8.72
CA SER A 5 -43.60 10.81 -8.19
C SER A 5 -43.72 9.42 -8.85
N ALA A 6 -44.01 8.32 -8.11
CA ALA A 6 -44.27 8.21 -6.65
C ALA A 6 -43.71 6.92 -6.00
N LYS A 7 -43.57 6.99 -4.68
CA LYS A 7 -43.14 5.94 -3.73
C LYS A 7 -44.17 4.81 -3.58
N GLN A 8 -43.74 3.62 -3.18
CA GLN A 8 -44.49 2.69 -2.30
C GLN A 8 -43.54 2.05 -1.24
N PRO A 9 -44.05 1.44 -0.15
CA PRO A 9 -43.46 1.64 1.19
C PRO A 9 -42.86 0.41 1.89
N MET A 10 -42.27 0.65 3.07
CA MET A 10 -41.75 -0.36 4.01
C MET A 10 -42.88 -1.03 4.82
N GLY A 11 -42.75 -2.34 5.11
CA GLY A 11 -43.67 -3.08 6.00
C GLY A 11 -42.96 -4.22 6.73
N ARG A 12 -42.89 -4.16 8.07
CA ARG A 12 -42.05 -5.02 8.93
C ARG A 12 -42.77 -6.31 9.35
N ARG A 13 -42.04 -7.42 9.53
CA ARG A 13 -42.33 -8.46 10.54
C ARG A 13 -41.11 -9.35 10.84
N ALA A 14 -41.10 -9.96 12.02
CA ALA A 14 -40.08 -10.88 12.58
C ALA A 14 -40.82 -12.05 13.29
N LEU A 15 -40.26 -13.11 13.89
CA LEU A 15 -38.99 -13.38 14.60
C LEU A 15 -38.64 -14.88 14.55
N PHE A 16 -37.35 -15.26 14.70
CA PHE A 16 -36.80 -16.52 15.29
C PHE A 16 -37.21 -17.87 14.58
N GLN A 17 -36.45 -18.99 14.55
CA GLN A 17 -35.16 -19.46 15.11
C GLN A 17 -34.65 -20.65 14.19
N SER A 18 -33.60 -21.46 14.38
CA SER A 18 -32.57 -21.62 15.44
C SER A 18 -31.28 -22.34 14.96
N ALA A 19 -30.16 -22.03 15.63
CA ALA A 19 -29.08 -22.90 16.15
C ALA A 19 -28.36 -24.05 15.36
N LEU A 20 -27.01 -23.98 15.47
CA LEU A 20 -25.98 -25.06 15.52
C LEU A 20 -25.58 -25.84 14.25
N GLY A 21 -24.25 -26.05 14.10
CA GLY A 21 -23.64 -26.87 13.04
C GLY A 21 -22.20 -26.49 12.68
N ALA A 22 -21.24 -26.63 13.61
CA ALA A 22 -19.82 -26.42 13.30
C ALA A 22 -19.14 -27.73 12.86
N GLY A 23 -18.50 -27.73 11.69
CA GLY A 23 -17.75 -28.87 11.14
C GLY A 23 -16.55 -28.38 10.32
N ILE A 24 -15.41 -29.06 10.47
CA ILE A 24 -14.12 -28.71 9.85
C ILE A 24 -13.65 -29.79 8.87
N ALA A 25 -12.58 -29.47 8.13
CA ALA A 25 -11.89 -30.25 7.09
C ALA A 25 -12.48 -30.11 5.67
N GLY A 26 -11.67 -29.56 4.76
CA GLY A 26 -12.06 -29.27 3.37
C GLY A 26 -11.16 -28.25 2.67
N VAL A 27 -9.83 -28.34 2.81
CA VAL A 27 -8.92 -27.44 2.09
C VAL A 27 -8.80 -27.88 0.64
N LEU A 28 -9.65 -27.30 -0.21
CA LEU A 28 -9.30 -27.02 -1.59
C LEU A 28 -8.96 -25.55 -1.68
N ALA A 29 -7.80 -25.22 -2.25
CA ALA A 29 -7.28 -23.86 -2.23
C ALA A 29 -8.27 -22.91 -2.93
N VAL A 30 -8.62 -21.81 -2.27
CA VAL A 30 -9.11 -20.65 -3.00
C VAL A 30 -7.96 -20.27 -3.94
N ALA A 31 -8.17 -20.39 -5.24
CA ALA A 31 -7.28 -19.80 -6.21
C ALA A 31 -7.32 -18.30 -5.94
N SER A 32 -6.25 -17.76 -5.33
CA SER A 32 -6.18 -16.37 -4.93
C SER A 32 -6.04 -15.51 -6.19
N ALA A 33 -7.18 -15.27 -6.85
CA ALA A 33 -7.27 -14.34 -7.95
C ALA A 33 -6.62 -13.02 -7.50
N PRO A 34 -5.70 -12.45 -8.29
CA PRO A 34 -5.17 -11.13 -7.96
C PRO A 34 -6.36 -10.17 -7.85
N PRO A 35 -6.41 -9.31 -6.82
CA PRO A 35 -7.56 -8.44 -6.59
C PRO A 35 -7.82 -7.63 -7.86
N ALA A 36 -9.01 -7.81 -8.45
CA ALA A 36 -9.36 -7.25 -9.75
C ALA A 36 -9.06 -5.74 -9.76
N PHE A 37 -8.52 -5.24 -10.89
CA PHE A 37 -7.78 -3.98 -11.02
C PHE A 37 -8.61 -2.70 -10.75
N ALA A 38 -9.09 -2.52 -9.52
CA ALA A 38 -9.71 -1.32 -9.00
C ALA A 38 -8.64 -0.26 -8.69
N ALA A 39 -8.07 0.32 -9.75
CA ALA A 39 -7.22 1.52 -9.75
C ALA A 39 -6.33 1.67 -8.50
N VAL A 40 -5.41 0.71 -8.28
CA VAL A 40 -4.52 0.72 -7.12
C VAL A 40 -3.63 1.96 -7.18
N ASN A 41 -3.97 2.98 -6.40
CA ASN A 41 -3.20 4.20 -6.28
C ASN A 41 -1.91 3.87 -5.52
N TYR A 42 -0.86 3.53 -6.27
CA TYR A 42 0.48 3.23 -5.76
C TYR A 42 1.21 4.51 -5.25
N TYR A 43 0.52 5.26 -4.40
CA TYR A 43 0.94 6.54 -3.81
C TYR A 43 1.38 7.59 -4.84
N GLY A 44 0.79 7.56 -6.04
CA GLY A 44 1.06 8.51 -7.13
C GLY A 44 2.28 8.20 -8.01
N LEU A 45 2.96 7.07 -7.80
CA LEU A 45 4.08 6.62 -8.64
C LEU A 45 3.58 5.72 -9.78
N THR A 46 4.27 5.77 -10.92
CA THR A 46 4.03 4.89 -12.08
C THR A 46 4.66 3.52 -11.90
N THR A 47 4.28 2.57 -12.76
CA THR A 47 4.87 1.23 -12.83
C THR A 47 6.40 1.28 -12.97
N ASP A 48 6.94 2.14 -13.84
CA ASP A 48 8.38 2.19 -14.07
C ASP A 48 9.15 2.89 -12.95
N GLU A 49 8.54 3.88 -12.29
CA GLU A 49 9.06 4.47 -11.04
C GLU A 49 9.15 3.42 -9.91
N TRP A 50 8.18 2.51 -9.82
CA TRP A 50 8.27 1.37 -8.91
C TRP A 50 9.33 0.34 -9.32
N LYS A 51 9.52 0.07 -10.62
CA LYS A 51 10.63 -0.77 -11.09
C LYS A 51 11.99 -0.16 -10.73
N SER A 52 12.13 1.17 -10.77
CA SER A 52 13.34 1.87 -10.35
C SER A 52 13.63 1.65 -8.86
N LEU A 53 12.63 1.80 -7.99
CA LEU A 53 12.78 1.48 -6.56
C LEU A 53 13.09 -0.01 -6.33
N GLN A 54 12.46 -0.93 -7.07
CA GLN A 54 12.75 -2.37 -7.02
C GLN A 54 14.20 -2.69 -7.47
N ARG A 55 14.71 -2.05 -8.54
CA ARG A 55 16.13 -2.13 -8.94
C ARG A 55 17.04 -1.64 -7.82
N LEU A 56 16.81 -0.43 -7.31
CA LEU A 56 17.59 0.16 -6.22
C LEU A 56 17.66 -0.74 -4.99
N PHE A 57 16.57 -1.39 -4.59
CA PHE A 57 16.59 -2.35 -3.47
C PHE A 57 17.47 -3.56 -3.78
N ARG A 58 17.29 -4.20 -4.94
CA ARG A 58 18.13 -5.33 -5.39
C ARG A 58 19.61 -4.95 -5.40
N ASP A 59 19.93 -3.75 -5.92
CA ASP A 59 21.30 -3.28 -6.11
C ASP A 59 21.95 -2.81 -4.79
N ASN A 60 21.16 -2.61 -3.74
CA ASN A 60 21.60 -2.49 -2.35
C ASN A 60 21.55 -3.83 -1.59
N GLY A 61 21.49 -4.97 -2.30
CA GLY A 61 21.50 -6.32 -1.73
C GLY A 61 20.17 -6.81 -1.15
N ILE A 62 19.06 -6.07 -1.33
CA ILE A 62 17.76 -6.39 -0.75
C ILE A 62 16.79 -6.86 -1.85
N SER A 63 16.49 -8.15 -1.90
CA SER A 63 15.51 -8.68 -2.87
C SER A 63 14.11 -8.07 -2.66
N PRO A 64 13.51 -7.42 -3.69
CA PRO A 64 12.15 -6.86 -3.65
C PRO A 64 11.05 -7.88 -4.03
N GLY A 65 11.44 -9.11 -4.41
CA GLY A 65 10.60 -9.99 -5.22
C GLY A 65 10.87 -9.76 -6.71
N ALA A 66 9.81 -9.67 -7.52
CA ALA A 66 9.89 -9.33 -8.93
C ALA A 66 10.26 -7.84 -9.15
N ILE A 67 10.69 -7.50 -10.36
CA ILE A 67 10.87 -6.12 -10.83
C ILE A 67 9.76 -5.83 -11.86
N ASP A 68 8.53 -5.86 -11.37
CA ASP A 68 7.27 -5.76 -12.13
C ASP A 68 6.68 -4.34 -12.13
N GLY A 69 7.10 -3.49 -11.20
CA GLY A 69 6.50 -2.18 -10.93
C GLY A 69 5.26 -2.22 -10.03
N VAL A 70 5.02 -3.35 -9.35
CA VAL A 70 3.92 -3.52 -8.41
C VAL A 70 4.48 -3.58 -6.97
N PRO A 71 4.21 -2.58 -6.11
CA PRO A 71 4.67 -2.59 -4.72
C PRO A 71 3.88 -3.58 -3.86
N GLY A 72 4.14 -4.88 -4.07
CA GLY A 72 3.62 -5.97 -3.24
C GLY A 72 4.41 -6.17 -1.94
N THR A 73 4.00 -7.14 -1.13
CA THR A 73 4.53 -7.40 0.22
C THR A 73 6.07 -7.50 0.27
N ASN A 74 6.70 -8.14 -0.71
CA ASN A 74 8.16 -8.26 -0.76
C ASN A 74 8.86 -6.93 -1.09
N THR A 75 8.26 -6.09 -1.95
CA THR A 75 8.77 -4.74 -2.26
C THR A 75 8.62 -3.81 -1.05
N TRP A 76 7.54 -3.93 -0.27
CA TRP A 76 7.41 -3.20 1.01
C TRP A 76 8.37 -3.70 2.09
N LYS A 77 8.60 -5.01 2.21
CA LYS A 77 9.68 -5.54 3.08
C LYS A 77 11.05 -5.05 2.64
N ALA A 78 11.28 -4.90 1.34
CA ALA A 78 12.52 -4.33 0.82
C ALA A 78 12.66 -2.84 1.12
N MET A 79 11.60 -2.04 0.96
CA MET A 79 11.54 -0.64 1.41
C MET A 79 11.85 -0.52 2.92
N GLN A 80 11.18 -1.32 3.76
CA GLN A 80 11.41 -1.34 5.21
C GLN A 80 12.86 -1.71 5.57
N ARG A 81 13.43 -2.72 4.92
CA ARG A 81 14.85 -3.10 5.10
C ARG A 81 15.81 -1.99 4.63
N PHE A 82 15.53 -1.35 3.49
CA PHE A 82 16.34 -0.25 2.95
C PHE A 82 16.34 0.94 3.92
N LEU A 83 15.19 1.29 4.49
CA LEU A 83 15.06 2.33 5.50
C LEU A 83 15.91 2.01 6.74
N ILE A 84 15.94 0.74 7.19
CA ILE A 84 16.82 0.29 8.28
C ILE A 84 18.31 0.43 7.89
N LEU A 85 18.71 0.07 6.66
CA LEU A 85 20.09 0.31 6.17
C LEU A 85 20.44 1.80 6.06
N ARG A 86 19.45 2.70 6.00
CA ARG A 86 19.61 4.16 6.06
C ARG A 86 19.38 4.73 7.47
N GLY A 87 19.51 3.89 8.51
CA GLY A 87 19.42 4.30 9.91
C GLY A 87 18.02 4.74 10.38
N GLN A 88 16.97 4.47 9.59
CA GLN A 88 15.60 4.81 9.94
C GLN A 88 14.89 3.65 10.63
N ASN A 89 13.91 3.95 11.48
CA ASN A 89 13.04 2.96 12.11
C ASN A 89 11.64 2.99 11.47
N PRO A 90 11.33 2.08 10.52
CA PRO A 90 10.00 1.97 9.89
C PRO A 90 8.99 1.18 10.72
N GLY A 91 9.37 0.65 11.88
CA GLY A 91 8.61 -0.36 12.62
C GLY A 91 8.96 -1.79 12.18
N VAL A 92 7.97 -2.68 12.22
CA VAL A 92 8.11 -4.10 11.88
C VAL A 92 8.31 -4.28 10.37
N VAL A 93 9.12 -5.27 9.96
CA VAL A 93 9.33 -5.65 8.55
C VAL A 93 8.22 -6.62 8.10
N ASP A 94 6.98 -6.13 8.15
CA ASP A 94 5.75 -6.88 7.85
C ASP A 94 5.38 -6.91 6.35
N GLY A 95 5.86 -5.93 5.57
CA GLY A 95 5.47 -5.72 4.17
C GLY A 95 4.16 -4.94 3.99
N GLN A 96 3.72 -4.19 5.00
CA GLN A 96 2.58 -3.28 4.94
C GLN A 96 3.01 -1.87 5.38
N PRO A 97 2.87 -0.82 4.55
CA PRO A 97 3.36 0.51 4.88
C PRO A 97 2.44 1.22 5.89
N GLY A 98 2.59 0.88 7.17
CA GLY A 98 1.93 1.56 8.29
C GLY A 98 2.54 2.94 8.62
N PRO A 99 1.96 3.71 9.56
CA PRO A 99 2.38 5.08 9.85
C PRO A 99 3.86 5.23 10.23
N ASN A 100 4.45 4.25 10.91
CA ASN A 100 5.89 4.27 11.23
C ASN A 100 6.77 4.09 9.99
N THR A 101 6.34 3.28 9.02
CA THR A 101 7.04 3.14 7.73
C THR A 101 6.96 4.45 6.94
N TRP A 102 5.81 5.13 6.93
CA TRP A 102 5.70 6.45 6.33
C TRP A 102 6.53 7.52 7.03
N ARG A 103 6.60 7.53 8.37
CA ARG A 103 7.52 8.42 9.11
C ARG A 103 8.99 8.17 8.77
N ALA A 104 9.38 6.91 8.59
CA ALA A 104 10.73 6.55 8.15
C ALA A 104 11.01 7.02 6.71
N ILE A 105 10.06 6.85 5.78
CA ILE A 105 10.15 7.38 4.41
C ILE A 105 10.28 8.91 4.44
N GLN A 106 9.43 9.60 5.21
CA GLN A 106 9.45 11.05 5.35
C GLN A 106 10.80 11.52 5.91
N ARG A 107 11.28 10.92 7.01
CA ARG A 107 12.60 11.23 7.61
C ARG A 107 13.76 10.99 6.65
N PHE A 108 13.75 9.88 5.91
CA PHE A 108 14.75 9.59 4.89
C PHE A 108 14.75 10.66 3.80
N LEU A 109 13.57 10.99 3.24
CA LEU A 109 13.46 11.99 2.19
C LEU A 109 13.86 13.39 2.70
N THR A 110 13.63 13.76 3.96
CA THR A 110 14.07 15.04 4.53
C THR A 110 15.59 15.18 4.71
N GLN A 111 16.38 14.12 4.49
CA GLN A 111 17.85 14.22 4.45
C GLN A 111 18.35 14.90 3.18
N PHE A 112 17.50 15.01 2.15
CA PHE A 112 17.82 15.61 0.86
C PHE A 112 17.17 17.00 0.79
N PRO A 113 17.93 18.12 0.89
CA PRO A 113 17.37 19.46 1.05
C PRO A 113 16.59 19.98 -0.17
N TRP A 114 16.64 19.27 -1.30
CA TRP A 114 15.88 19.58 -2.51
C TRP A 114 14.48 18.93 -2.56
N TYR A 115 14.12 18.06 -1.61
CA TYR A 115 12.78 17.45 -1.55
C TYR A 115 11.81 18.21 -0.64
N SER A 116 10.68 18.66 -1.20
CA SER A 116 9.54 19.14 -0.40
C SER A 116 8.70 17.96 0.07
N VAL A 117 9.06 17.38 1.23
CA VAL A 117 8.45 16.15 1.78
C VAL A 117 7.16 16.42 2.57
N GLY A 118 7.02 17.61 3.16
CA GLY A 118 5.96 17.93 4.11
C GLY A 118 6.30 17.49 5.55
N PRO A 119 5.31 17.48 6.46
CA PRO A 119 5.52 17.08 7.85
C PRO A 119 5.83 15.59 8.01
N VAL A 120 6.55 15.22 9.07
CA VAL A 120 6.82 13.83 9.45
C VAL A 120 5.67 13.28 10.30
N ASP A 121 4.48 13.19 9.71
CA ASP A 121 3.23 12.80 10.38
C ASP A 121 2.96 11.28 10.32
N GLY A 122 3.46 10.59 9.29
CA GLY A 122 3.14 9.19 8.97
C GLY A 122 2.00 9.01 7.95
N ILE A 123 1.63 10.07 7.22
CA ILE A 123 0.58 10.08 6.21
C ILE A 123 1.21 10.49 4.86
N PRO A 124 1.12 9.68 3.79
CA PRO A 124 1.65 10.05 2.48
C PRO A 124 0.76 11.13 1.83
N GLY A 125 0.97 12.39 2.22
CA GLY A 125 0.38 13.59 1.60
C GLY A 125 1.01 13.93 0.25
N PRO A 126 0.49 14.94 -0.48
CA PRO A 126 0.94 15.28 -1.84
C PRO A 126 2.46 15.56 -1.94
N GLN A 127 3.01 16.29 -0.96
CA GLN A 127 4.45 16.57 -0.85
C GLN A 127 5.27 15.28 -0.67
N THR A 128 4.90 14.41 0.28
CA THR A 128 5.59 13.13 0.51
C THR A 128 5.58 12.25 -0.75
N ARG A 129 4.46 12.23 -1.49
CA ARG A 129 4.34 11.50 -2.77
C ARG A 129 5.22 12.11 -3.87
N ALA A 130 5.26 13.43 -3.99
CA ALA A 130 6.12 14.13 -4.95
C ALA A 130 7.61 13.87 -4.66
N ALA A 131 8.04 13.92 -3.40
CA ALA A 131 9.40 13.57 -2.99
C ALA A 131 9.73 12.08 -3.25
N LEU A 132 8.80 11.16 -2.95
CA LEU A 132 8.97 9.73 -3.25
C LEU A 132 9.10 9.48 -4.77
N LYS A 133 8.31 10.20 -5.57
CA LYS A 133 8.37 10.17 -7.05
C LYS A 133 9.71 10.72 -7.57
N GLN A 134 10.18 11.84 -7.03
CA GLN A 134 11.49 12.41 -7.40
C GLN A 134 12.63 11.44 -7.07
N TRP A 135 12.62 10.82 -5.88
CA TRP A 135 13.60 9.80 -5.51
C TRP A 135 13.52 8.56 -6.41
N ALA A 136 12.33 8.10 -6.78
CA ALA A 136 12.15 6.98 -7.73
C ALA A 136 12.71 7.28 -9.13
N ASN A 137 12.69 8.54 -9.57
CA ASN A 137 13.29 8.96 -10.84
C ASN A 137 14.83 9.09 -10.76
N LEU A 138 15.41 9.32 -9.58
CA LEU A 138 16.87 9.23 -9.36
C LEU A 138 17.36 7.79 -9.13
N ALA A 139 16.44 6.82 -9.00
CA ALA A 139 16.71 5.42 -8.75
C ALA A 139 16.63 4.54 -10.02
N ALA A 140 16.59 5.17 -11.21
CA ALA A 140 16.26 4.53 -12.48
C ALA A 140 17.42 3.73 -13.09
#